data_AF-A0A2E7NWS7-F1
#
_entry.id   AF-A0A2E7NWS7-F1
#
_cell.length_a   1.000
_cell.length_b   1.000
_cell.length_c   1.000
_cell.angle_alpha   90.00
_cell.angle_beta   90.00
_cell.angle_gamma   90.00
#
_symmetry.space_group_name_H-M   'P 1'
#
loop_
_entity.id
_entity.type
_entity.pdbx_description
1 polymer ?
#
loop_
_entity_poly.entity_id
_entity_poly.type
_entity_poly.pdbx_seq_one_letter_code
_entity_poly.pdbx_strand_id
1 'polypeptide(L)'
;MDLHLLLPEDRMTRINTISPMDLLDQHLFAEWRELPRIFALARYWSDSGERSKIPDSYRLGAGHVRFFYDKLQWLAYRHAILTSELLARGYKLGSYDEQREYLKWLKAEYPQLWNGWEPSPADHRINLQRLQAKLEAKPDFYTQKKRRACPKHYEGRWMWWYRVTDKSRELLQQPAKDINP
;
A
#
# COMPACT_ATOMS: atom_id res chain seq x y z
N MET A 1 1.11 4.33 29.00
CA MET A 1 2.45 4.03 28.44
C MET A 1 2.23 3.54 27.03
N ASP A 2 2.67 4.32 26.05
CA ASP A 2 2.44 4.02 24.64
C ASP A 2 3.36 2.87 24.20
N LEU A 3 2.77 1.68 23.99
CA LEU A 3 3.48 0.45 23.63
C LEU A 3 4.23 0.56 22.30
N HIS A 4 3.98 1.63 21.53
CA HIS A 4 4.63 1.94 20.26
C HIS A 4 6.04 2.52 20.39
N LEU A 5 6.51 2.91 21.58
CA LEU A 5 7.81 3.58 21.78
C LEU A 5 9.01 2.65 22.05
N LEU A 6 8.80 1.33 22.16
CA LEU A 6 9.86 0.37 22.53
C LEU A 6 10.09 -0.78 21.53
N LEU A 7 9.64 -0.63 20.28
CA LEU A 7 9.93 -1.62 19.24
C LEU A 7 10.71 -0.96 18.09
N PRO A 8 11.77 -1.62 17.57
CA PRO A 8 12.54 -1.09 16.45
C PRO A 8 11.61 -0.78 15.27
N GLU A 9 11.89 0.31 14.55
CA GLU A 9 11.10 0.79 13.40
C GLU A 9 10.90 -0.25 12.27
N ASP A 10 11.50 -1.44 12.37
CA ASP A 10 11.33 -2.57 11.46
C ASP A 10 10.05 -3.40 11.70
N ARG A 11 9.32 -3.17 12.82
CA ARG A 11 8.08 -3.88 13.16
C ARG A 11 6.79 -3.11 12.82
N MET A 12 6.88 -2.00 12.11
CA MET A 12 5.69 -1.24 11.74
C MET A 12 5.19 -1.68 10.37
N THR A 13 3.96 -2.22 10.32
CA THR A 13 3.23 -2.42 9.06
C THR A 13 3.26 -1.11 8.26
N ARG A 14 3.96 -1.13 7.12
CA ARG A 14 4.06 0.04 6.23
C ARG A 14 3.32 -0.23 4.93
N ILE A 15 2.29 0.56 4.69
CA ILE A 15 1.54 0.59 3.45
C ILE A 15 2.10 1.69 2.56
N ASN A 16 2.61 1.26 1.41
CA ASN A 16 3.12 2.15 0.39
C ASN A 16 1.98 2.65 -0.47
N THR A 17 2.23 3.71 -1.23
CA THR A 17 1.22 4.29 -2.12
C THR A 17 1.56 4.07 -3.59
N ILE A 18 2.85 3.87 -3.90
CA ILE A 18 3.30 3.66 -5.27
C ILE A 18 2.88 2.29 -5.85
N SER A 19 3.01 2.17 -7.17
CA SER A 19 2.75 0.94 -7.92
C SER A 19 3.63 -0.21 -7.41
N PRO A 20 3.07 -1.43 -7.20
CA PRO A 20 3.85 -2.61 -6.87
C PRO A 20 4.99 -2.92 -7.86
N MET A 21 4.80 -2.62 -9.15
CA MET A 21 5.82 -2.81 -10.19
C MET A 21 7.09 -1.99 -9.93
N ASP A 22 6.94 -0.86 -9.23
CA ASP A 22 8.03 0.04 -8.88
C ASP A 22 8.67 -0.26 -7.52
N LEU A 23 8.06 -1.14 -6.72
CA LEU A 23 8.66 -1.57 -5.46
C LEU A 23 9.84 -2.49 -5.71
N LEU A 24 10.91 -2.30 -4.93
CA LEU A 24 11.99 -3.27 -4.80
C LEU A 24 11.46 -4.54 -4.15
N ASP A 25 12.08 -5.66 -4.46
CA ASP A 25 11.64 -7.02 -4.11
C ASP A 25 11.33 -7.17 -2.60
N GLN A 26 12.22 -6.64 -1.76
CA GLN A 26 12.10 -6.69 -0.31
C GLN A 26 11.00 -5.75 0.21
N HIS A 27 10.81 -4.58 -0.42
CA HIS A 27 9.72 -3.67 -0.07
C HIS A 27 8.36 -4.24 -0.46
N LEU A 28 8.27 -4.83 -1.65
CA LEU A 28 7.09 -5.49 -2.17
C LEU A 28 6.67 -6.65 -1.26
N PHE A 29 7.61 -7.55 -0.93
CA PHE A 29 7.31 -8.71 -0.10
C PHE A 29 6.98 -8.34 1.35
N ALA A 30 7.69 -7.36 1.92
CA ALA A 30 7.40 -6.88 3.27
C ALA A 30 5.99 -6.31 3.39
N GLU A 31 5.60 -5.44 2.45
CA GLU A 31 4.27 -4.84 2.44
C GLU A 31 3.18 -5.90 2.27
N TRP A 32 3.34 -6.81 1.31
CA TRP A 32 2.41 -7.92 1.09
C TRP A 32 2.18 -8.74 2.36
N ARG A 33 3.24 -9.07 3.11
CA ARG A 33 3.16 -9.85 4.34
C ARG A 33 2.51 -9.08 5.50
N GLU A 34 2.68 -7.77 5.55
CA GLU A 34 2.28 -6.94 6.69
C GLU A 34 0.89 -6.32 6.54
N LEU A 35 0.46 -6.02 5.32
CA LEU A 35 -0.83 -5.41 5.01
C LEU A 35 -2.02 -6.19 5.62
N PRO A 36 -2.07 -7.54 5.56
CA PRO A 36 -3.20 -8.30 6.09
C PRO A 36 -3.48 -8.07 7.58
N ARG A 37 -2.48 -7.64 8.35
CA ARG A 37 -2.62 -7.36 9.78
C ARG A 37 -3.59 -6.21 10.05
N ILE A 38 -3.73 -5.27 9.11
CA ILE A 38 -4.61 -4.11 9.28
C ILE A 38 -6.07 -4.52 9.34
N PHE A 39 -6.49 -5.55 8.60
CA PHE A 39 -7.88 -6.01 8.59
C PHE A 39 -8.35 -6.43 9.99
N ALA A 40 -7.53 -7.22 10.69
CA ALA A 40 -7.83 -7.66 12.06
C ALA A 40 -7.81 -6.49 13.06
N LEU A 41 -6.87 -5.55 12.90
CA LEU A 41 -6.75 -4.37 13.76
C LEU A 41 -7.93 -3.41 13.59
N ALA A 42 -8.38 -3.18 12.35
CA ALA A 42 -9.53 -2.34 12.05
C ALA A 42 -10.82 -2.93 12.63
N ARG A 43 -11.00 -4.25 12.52
CA ARG A 43 -12.09 -4.97 13.18
C ARG A 43 -12.06 -4.76 14.69
N TYR A 44 -10.93 -5.06 15.34
CA TYR A 44 -10.80 -4.92 16.80
C TYR A 44 -11.07 -3.49 17.26
N TRP A 45 -10.58 -2.50 16.51
CA TRP A 45 -10.86 -1.09 16.78
C TRP A 45 -12.36 -0.78 16.70
N SER A 46 -13.06 -1.26 15.65
CA SER A 46 -14.50 -1.08 15.51
C SER A 46 -15.27 -1.76 16.65
N ASP A 47 -14.90 -2.98 17.05
CA ASP A 47 -15.55 -3.74 18.12
C ASP A 47 -15.35 -3.12 19.50
N SER A 48 -14.17 -2.56 19.74
CA SER A 48 -13.83 -1.96 21.04
C SER A 48 -14.66 -0.70 21.36
N GLY A 49 -15.33 -0.11 20.36
CA GLY A 49 -15.98 1.20 20.49
C GLY A 49 -14.99 2.36 20.71
N GLU A 50 -13.69 2.12 20.51
CA GLU A 50 -12.64 3.14 20.65
C GLU A 50 -12.91 4.30 19.69
N ARG A 51 -13.08 5.52 20.23
CA ARG A 51 -13.35 6.73 19.44
C ARG A 51 -12.09 7.50 19.05
N SER A 52 -10.93 6.85 19.12
CA SER A 52 -9.68 7.43 18.67
C SER A 52 -9.81 7.90 17.24
N LYS A 53 -9.51 9.18 17.00
CA LYS A 53 -9.66 9.78 15.68
C LYS A 53 -8.79 9.05 14.64
N ILE A 54 -9.42 8.63 13.55
CA ILE A 54 -8.73 8.21 12.33
C ILE A 54 -8.08 9.46 11.74
N PRO A 55 -6.77 9.45 11.46
CA PRO A 55 -6.11 10.52 10.73
C PRO A 55 -6.84 10.96 9.45
N ASP A 56 -6.94 12.26 9.23
CA ASP A 56 -7.59 12.81 8.02
C ASP A 56 -6.66 12.74 6.78
N SER A 57 -5.37 12.50 6.99
CA SER A 57 -4.33 12.51 5.96
C SER A 57 -3.32 11.38 6.13
N TYR A 58 -2.85 10.86 4.99
CA TYR A 58 -1.80 9.84 4.94
C TYR A 58 -0.53 10.40 5.60
N ARG A 59 0.11 9.54 6.39
CA ARG A 59 1.31 9.86 7.17
C ARG A 59 2.12 8.62 7.40
N LEU A 60 3.39 8.76 7.78
CA LEU A 60 4.24 7.66 8.21
C LEU A 60 4.49 7.74 9.71
N GLY A 61 4.75 6.60 10.35
CA GLY A 61 4.96 6.54 11.80
C GLY A 61 3.63 6.45 12.56
N ALA A 62 3.53 7.20 13.67
CA ALA A 62 2.36 7.16 14.54
C ALA A 62 1.06 7.47 13.77
N GLY A 63 0.04 6.63 13.95
CA GLY A 63 -1.25 6.75 13.27
C GLY A 63 -1.27 6.25 11.82
N HIS A 64 -0.16 5.80 11.23
CA HIS A 64 -0.13 5.28 9.86
C HIS A 64 -1.09 4.10 9.65
N VAL A 65 -1.07 3.11 10.55
CA VAL A 65 -1.96 1.94 10.44
C VAL A 65 -3.42 2.34 10.67
N ARG A 66 -3.69 3.17 11.68
CA ARG A 66 -5.04 3.67 12.00
C ARG A 66 -5.65 4.48 10.85
N PHE A 67 -4.84 5.22 10.09
CA PHE A 67 -5.29 5.93 8.88
C PHE A 67 -6.04 5.02 7.90
N PHE A 68 -5.73 3.71 7.87
CA PHE A 68 -6.34 2.77 6.94
C PHE A 68 -7.51 1.96 7.52
N TYR A 69 -7.92 2.16 8.78
CA TYR A 69 -8.97 1.35 9.40
C TYR A 69 -10.31 1.44 8.68
N ASP A 70 -10.62 2.58 8.08
CA ASP A 70 -11.83 2.84 7.31
C ASP A 70 -11.63 2.70 5.78
N LYS A 71 -10.48 2.18 5.32
CA LYS A 71 -10.08 2.12 3.90
C LYS A 71 -9.87 0.69 3.40
N LEU A 72 -10.64 -0.26 3.93
CA LEU A 72 -10.37 -1.69 3.71
C LEU A 72 -10.58 -2.12 2.25
N GLN A 73 -11.45 -1.45 1.49
CA GLN A 73 -11.62 -1.72 0.06
C GLN A 73 -10.32 -1.45 -0.71
N TRP A 74 -9.68 -0.30 -0.43
CA TRP A 74 -8.41 0.04 -1.07
C TRP A 74 -7.29 -0.93 -0.67
N LEU A 75 -7.22 -1.33 0.61
CA LEU A 75 -6.25 -2.31 1.07
C LEU A 75 -6.45 -3.69 0.44
N ALA A 76 -7.70 -4.15 0.28
CA ALA A 76 -8.00 -5.42 -0.37
C ALA A 76 -7.54 -5.42 -1.84
N TYR A 77 -7.86 -4.34 -2.57
CA TYR A 77 -7.36 -4.15 -3.94
C TYR A 77 -5.83 -4.12 -4.00
N ARG A 78 -5.21 -3.34 -3.09
CA ARG A 78 -3.76 -3.21 -3.00
C ARG A 78 -3.08 -4.56 -2.73
N HIS A 79 -3.62 -5.37 -1.82
CA HIS A 79 -3.10 -6.69 -1.53
C HIS A 79 -3.15 -7.62 -2.75
N ALA A 80 -4.24 -7.54 -3.54
CA ALA A 80 -4.37 -8.31 -4.76
C ALA A 80 -3.29 -7.94 -5.80
N ILE A 81 -3.06 -6.64 -6.05
CA ILE A 81 -2.03 -6.20 -7.00
C ILE A 81 -0.59 -6.50 -6.51
N LEU A 82 -0.33 -6.44 -5.19
CA LEU A 82 0.95 -6.88 -4.61
C LEU A 82 1.17 -8.38 -4.83
N THR A 83 0.12 -9.18 -4.63
CA THR A 83 0.15 -10.64 -4.83
C THR A 83 0.46 -10.97 -6.29
N SER A 84 -0.23 -10.32 -7.24
CA SER A 84 0.01 -10.50 -8.68
C SER A 84 1.44 -10.16 -9.08
N GLU A 85 1.99 -9.06 -8.57
CA GLU A 85 3.38 -8.66 -8.85
C GLU A 85 4.39 -9.64 -8.27
N LEU A 86 4.17 -10.16 -7.05
CA LEU A 86 5.03 -11.19 -6.45
C LEU A 86 5.01 -12.49 -7.28
N LEU A 87 3.83 -12.94 -7.71
CA LEU A 87 3.71 -14.11 -8.58
C LEU A 87 4.43 -13.88 -9.92
N ALA A 88 4.28 -12.69 -10.52
CA ALA A 88 4.97 -12.31 -11.76
C ALA A 88 6.51 -12.29 -11.61
N ARG A 89 7.03 -11.99 -10.41
CA ARG A 89 8.47 -12.07 -10.09
C ARG A 89 8.92 -13.51 -9.74
N GLY A 90 8.02 -14.47 -9.75
CA GLY A 90 8.30 -15.89 -9.48
C GLY A 90 8.51 -16.20 -8.00
N TYR A 91 7.83 -15.49 -7.11
CA TYR A 91 7.73 -15.88 -5.69
C TYR A 91 6.77 -17.04 -5.53
N LYS A 92 7.10 -17.98 -4.66
CA LYS A 92 6.18 -19.04 -4.22
C LYS A 92 5.41 -18.55 -3.01
N LEU A 93 4.11 -18.33 -3.18
CA LEU A 93 3.23 -17.83 -2.14
C LEU A 93 2.32 -18.98 -1.66
N GLY A 94 1.95 -18.98 -0.37
CA GLY A 94 1.00 -19.95 0.18
C GLY A 94 -0.42 -19.77 -0.37
N SER A 95 -1.35 -20.67 0.01
CA SER A 95 -2.77 -20.50 -0.33
C SER A 95 -3.35 -19.25 0.35
N TYR A 96 -4.27 -18.58 -0.35
CA TYR A 96 -4.95 -17.34 0.08
C TYR A 96 -6.45 -17.51 0.26
N ASP A 97 -6.96 -18.73 0.17
CA ASP A 97 -8.42 -18.96 0.17
C ASP A 97 -9.04 -18.52 1.50
N GLU A 98 -8.38 -18.80 2.62
CA GLU A 98 -8.79 -18.35 3.95
C GLU A 98 -8.84 -16.82 4.06
N GLN A 99 -7.86 -16.12 3.48
CA GLN A 99 -7.85 -14.66 3.49
C GLN A 99 -8.98 -14.09 2.64
N ARG A 100 -9.28 -14.69 1.48
CA ARG A 100 -10.38 -14.25 0.61
C ARG A 100 -11.72 -14.40 1.29
N GLU A 101 -11.96 -15.54 1.95
CA GLU A 101 -13.20 -15.74 2.70
C GLU A 101 -13.30 -14.80 3.91
N TYR A 102 -12.19 -14.59 4.63
CA TYR A 102 -12.14 -13.59 5.71
C TYR A 102 -12.48 -12.18 5.22
N LEU A 103 -11.97 -11.76 4.07
CA LEU A 103 -12.28 -10.44 3.49
C LEU A 103 -13.75 -10.30 3.06
N LYS A 104 -14.36 -11.38 2.53
CA LYS A 104 -15.80 -11.39 2.20
C LYS A 104 -16.65 -11.21 3.45
N TRP A 105 -16.35 -11.97 4.50
CA TRP A 105 -17.02 -11.87 5.79
C TRP A 105 -16.82 -10.46 6.40
N LEU A 106 -15.59 -9.96 6.42
CA LEU A 106 -15.27 -8.65 6.99
C LEU A 106 -16.02 -7.52 6.27
N LYS A 107 -16.16 -7.60 4.94
CA LYS A 107 -16.95 -6.66 4.16
C LYS A 107 -18.45 -6.70 4.53
N ALA A 108 -18.99 -7.90 4.78
CA ALA A 108 -20.40 -8.06 5.13
C ALA A 108 -20.72 -7.55 6.53
N GLU A 109 -19.86 -7.84 7.51
CA GLU A 109 -20.07 -7.49 8.92
C GLU A 109 -19.64 -6.04 9.26
N TYR A 110 -18.67 -5.48 8.54
CA TYR A 110 -18.12 -4.14 8.80
C TYR A 110 -18.15 -3.25 7.54
N PRO A 111 -19.32 -3.04 6.92
CA PRO A 111 -19.43 -2.22 5.71
C PRO A 111 -18.92 -0.79 5.89
N GLN A 112 -19.02 -0.24 7.11
CA GLN A 112 -18.52 1.09 7.46
C GLN A 112 -16.99 1.23 7.34
N LEU A 113 -16.24 0.13 7.42
CA LEU A 113 -14.78 0.12 7.26
C LEU A 113 -14.37 -0.08 5.79
N TRP A 114 -15.31 -0.44 4.92
CA TRP A 114 -15.04 -0.90 3.56
C TRP A 114 -15.06 0.22 2.52
N ASN A 115 -14.39 1.34 2.80
CA ASN A 115 -14.34 2.47 1.87
C ASN A 115 -13.12 2.42 0.95
N GLY A 116 -13.26 3.03 -0.22
CA GLY A 116 -12.16 3.32 -1.13
C GLY A 116 -11.33 4.51 -0.66
N TRP A 117 -10.12 4.61 -1.20
CA TRP A 117 -9.24 5.76 -1.02
C TRP A 117 -8.30 5.85 -2.23
N GLU A 118 -7.82 7.05 -2.53
CA GLU A 118 -6.81 7.26 -3.56
C GLU A 118 -5.69 8.14 -3.00
N PRO A 119 -4.42 7.71 -3.12
CA PRO A 119 -3.29 8.51 -2.68
C PRO A 119 -3.14 9.78 -3.52
N SER A 120 -2.91 10.89 -2.86
CA SER A 120 -2.55 12.14 -3.52
C SER A 120 -1.07 12.13 -3.96
N PRO A 121 -0.67 13.04 -4.87
CA PRO A 121 0.75 13.23 -5.19
C PRO A 121 1.64 13.53 -3.97
N ALA A 122 1.09 14.19 -2.94
CA ALA A 122 1.81 14.45 -1.70
C ALA A 122 2.05 13.15 -0.91
N ASP A 123 1.07 12.25 -0.89
CA ASP A 123 1.17 10.95 -0.21
C ASP A 123 2.22 10.07 -0.87
N HIS A 124 2.26 10.06 -2.21
CA HIS A 124 3.33 9.43 -2.98
C HIS A 124 4.70 10.01 -2.65
N ARG A 125 4.84 11.32 -2.52
CA ARG A 125 6.11 11.97 -2.18
C ARG A 125 6.63 11.53 -0.81
N ILE A 126 5.76 11.56 0.21
CA ILE A 126 6.11 11.11 1.57
C ILE A 126 6.53 9.63 1.55
N ASN A 127 5.80 8.80 0.81
CA ASN A 127 6.11 7.38 0.69
C ASN A 127 7.44 7.11 -0.03
N LEU A 128 7.68 7.77 -1.16
CA LEU A 128 8.91 7.66 -1.94
C LEU A 128 10.14 8.08 -1.15
N GLN A 129 10.07 9.19 -0.40
CA GLN A 129 11.16 9.64 0.47
C GLN A 129 11.53 8.57 1.50
N ARG A 130 10.54 7.90 2.10
CA ARG A 130 10.80 6.82 3.06
C ARG A 130 11.41 5.58 2.39
N LEU A 131 10.93 5.20 1.22
CA LEU A 131 11.47 4.06 0.46
C LEU A 131 12.93 4.31 0.05
N GLN A 132 13.24 5.52 -0.40
CA GLN A 132 14.60 5.96 -0.74
C GLN A 132 15.52 5.92 0.49
N ALA A 133 15.09 6.50 1.63
CA ALA A 133 15.88 6.45 2.85
C ALA A 133 16.15 5.02 3.36
N LYS A 134 15.19 4.10 3.21
CA LYS A 134 15.39 2.68 3.55
C LYS A 134 16.39 2.00 2.61
N LEU A 135 16.33 2.31 1.31
CA LEU A 135 17.29 1.83 0.31
C LEU A 135 18.71 2.31 0.62
N GLU A 136 18.90 3.60 0.88
CA GLU A 136 20.19 4.22 1.21
C GLU A 136 20.81 3.65 2.48
N ALA A 137 19.99 3.29 3.47
CA ALA A 137 20.48 2.68 4.70
C ALA A 137 21.05 1.26 4.50
N LYS A 138 20.64 0.54 3.43
CA LYS A 138 21.07 -0.85 3.15
C LYS A 138 21.17 -1.11 1.63
N PRO A 139 22.04 -0.43 0.89
CA PRO A 139 22.02 -0.43 -0.58
C PRO A 139 22.25 -1.82 -1.18
N ASP A 140 23.10 -2.66 -0.55
CA ASP A 140 23.41 -4.00 -1.04
C ASP A 140 22.34 -5.05 -0.72
N PHE A 141 21.37 -4.72 0.15
CA PHE A 141 20.30 -5.64 0.54
C PHE A 141 19.18 -5.71 -0.52
N TYR A 142 18.97 -4.62 -1.25
CA TYR A 142 17.79 -4.48 -2.10
C TYR A 142 18.01 -4.97 -3.53
N THR A 143 16.98 -5.60 -4.08
CA THR A 143 16.94 -6.06 -5.46
C THR A 143 15.67 -5.59 -6.17
N GLN A 144 15.76 -5.46 -7.49
CA GLN A 144 14.62 -5.30 -8.37
C GLN A 144 14.61 -6.49 -9.33
N LYS A 145 13.55 -7.30 -9.29
CA LYS A 145 13.41 -8.48 -10.16
C LYS A 145 14.66 -9.37 -10.07
N LYS A 146 15.13 -9.61 -8.85
CA LYS A 146 16.29 -10.46 -8.51
C LYS A 146 17.65 -9.93 -8.99
N ARG A 147 17.73 -8.67 -9.41
CA ARG A 147 18.98 -7.97 -9.74
C ARG A 147 19.25 -6.87 -8.72
N ARG A 148 20.52 -6.56 -8.44
CA ARG A 148 20.89 -5.48 -7.50
C ARG A 148 20.18 -4.18 -7.89
N ALA A 149 19.53 -3.55 -6.90
CA ALA A 149 18.82 -2.30 -7.12
C ALA A 149 19.80 -1.16 -7.41
N CYS A 150 19.38 -0.21 -8.25
CA CYS A 150 20.07 1.08 -8.36
C CYS A 150 19.90 1.83 -7.03
N PRO A 151 20.97 2.40 -6.42
CA PRO A 151 20.84 3.19 -5.19
C PRO A 151 19.88 4.39 -5.31
N LYS A 152 19.63 4.86 -6.53
CA LYS A 152 18.74 5.97 -6.87
C LYS A 152 17.39 5.53 -7.42
N HIS A 153 16.99 4.27 -7.18
CA HIS A 153 15.81 3.65 -7.79
C HIS A 153 14.50 4.45 -7.62
N TYR A 154 14.34 5.15 -6.50
CA TYR A 154 13.18 5.97 -6.21
C TYR A 154 13.37 7.45 -6.51
N GLU A 155 14.60 7.92 -6.76
CA GLU A 155 14.87 9.31 -7.14
C GLU A 155 14.18 9.65 -8.48
N GLY A 156 13.57 10.84 -8.56
CA GLY A 156 12.97 11.31 -9.81
C GLY A 156 11.67 10.61 -10.25
N ARG A 157 11.28 9.51 -9.58
CA ARG A 157 10.07 8.73 -9.94
C ARG A 157 8.76 9.48 -9.69
N TRP A 158 8.78 10.50 -8.82
CA TRP A 158 7.68 11.45 -8.67
C TRP A 158 7.30 12.19 -9.97
N MET A 159 8.24 12.42 -10.89
CA MET A 159 8.00 13.15 -12.14
C MET A 159 7.26 12.27 -13.17
N TRP A 160 7.46 10.95 -13.09
CA TRP A 160 6.77 9.99 -13.95
C TRP A 160 5.27 9.91 -13.62
N TRP A 161 4.91 9.94 -12.33
CA TRP A 161 3.50 9.97 -11.91
C TRP A 161 2.77 11.23 -12.37
N TYR A 162 3.41 12.40 -12.32
CA TYR A 162 2.83 13.65 -12.87
C TYR A 162 2.63 13.56 -14.39
N ARG A 163 3.58 13.01 -15.15
CA ARG A 163 3.45 12.86 -16.61
C ARG A 163 2.38 11.85 -17.04
N VAL A 164 2.17 10.79 -16.26
CA VAL A 164 1.12 9.79 -16.54
C VAL A 164 -0.26 10.32 -16.18
N THR A 165 -0.41 11.04 -15.06
CA THR A 165 -1.71 11.60 -14.63
C THR A 165 -2.19 12.74 -15.52
N ASP A 166 -1.30 13.53 -16.13
CA ASP A 166 -1.68 14.51 -17.17
C ASP A 166 -2.25 13.81 -18.41
N LYS A 167 -1.54 12.82 -18.96
CA LYS A 167 -2.00 12.05 -20.14
C LYS A 167 -3.27 11.24 -19.88
N SER A 168 -3.43 10.70 -18.67
CA SER A 168 -4.63 9.94 -18.28
C SER A 168 -5.84 10.85 -18.13
N ARG A 169 -5.66 12.08 -17.62
CA ARG A 169 -6.70 13.12 -17.58
C ARG A 169 -7.06 13.62 -18.98
N GLU A 170 -6.08 13.79 -19.88
CA GLU A 170 -6.33 14.11 -21.29
C GLU A 170 -7.12 13.01 -21.99
N LEU A 171 -6.82 11.72 -21.74
CA LEU A 171 -7.54 10.59 -22.32
C LEU A 171 -8.99 10.47 -21.81
N LEU A 172 -9.25 10.85 -20.55
CA LEU A 172 -10.61 10.85 -19.98
C LEU A 172 -11.45 12.09 -20.39
N GLN A 173 -10.82 13.10 -20.98
CA GLN A 173 -11.48 14.30 -21.53
C GLN A 173 -11.73 14.22 -23.03
N GLN A 174 -11.28 13.14 -23.69
CA GLN A 174 -11.62 12.90 -25.08
C GLN A 174 -13.10 12.48 -25.16
N PRO A 175 -13.93 13.15 -25.97
CA PRO A 175 -15.30 12.70 -26.18
C PRO A 175 -15.24 11.25 -26.70
N ALA A 176 -16.09 10.39 -26.13
CA ALA A 176 -16.21 9.00 -26.54
C ALA A 176 -16.40 8.98 -28.07
N LYS A 177 -15.40 8.47 -28.79
CA LYS A 177 -15.56 8.20 -30.22
C LYS A 177 -16.45 6.97 -30.31
N ASP A 178 -17.60 7.14 -30.94
CA ASP A 178 -18.58 6.10 -31.21
C ASP A 178 -17.89 4.85 -31.75
N ILE A 179 -17.86 3.80 -30.92
CA ILE A 179 -17.58 2.45 -31.38
C ILE A 179 -18.91 1.94 -31.93
N ASN A 180 -19.08 2.06 -33.25
CA ASN A 180 -20.17 1.43 -33.98
C ASN A 180 -19.98 -0.10 -33.93
N PRO A 181 -21.06 -0.90 -33.84
CA PRO A 181 -21.02 -2.30 -33.40
C PRO A 181 -20.33 -3.26 -34.39
#